data_AF-A0A1G6TKU3-F1
#
_entry.id   AF-A0A1G6TKU3-F1
#
_cell.length_a   1.000
_cell.length_b   1.000
_cell.length_c   1.000
_cell.angle_alpha   90.00
_cell.angle_beta   90.00
_cell.angle_gamma   90.00
#
_symmetry.space_group_name_H-M   'P 1'
#
loop_
_entity.id
_entity.type
_entity.pdbx_description
1 polymer ?
#
loop_
_entity_poly.entity_id
_entity_poly.type
_entity_poly.pdbx_seq_one_letter_code
_entity_poly.pdbx_strand_id
1 'polypeptide(L)' 'MPVNGVPSDQWRVKRALGPYAEPMDELELLEEQRLIKLKRLKNKDKGEDNDG' A
#
# COMPACT_ATOMS: atom_id res chain seq x y z
N MET A 1 5.58 5.14 6.88
CA MET A 1 5.07 6.52 7.01
C MET A 1 3.58 6.50 6.70
N PRO A 2 2.73 7.26 7.42
CA PRO A 2 1.31 7.36 7.07
C PRO A 2 1.15 8.07 5.73
N VAL A 3 0.25 7.57 4.88
CA VAL A 3 -0.13 8.22 3.61
C VAL A 3 -1.55 8.74 3.83
N ASN A 4 -1.76 10.06 3.72
CA ASN A 4 -3.06 10.72 3.93
C ASN A 4 -3.74 10.43 5.28
N GLY A 5 -2.96 10.37 6.38
CA GLY A 5 -3.50 10.12 7.72
C GLY A 5 -3.91 8.65 7.99
N VAL A 6 -4.00 7.83 6.94
CA VAL A 6 -4.17 6.38 7.08
C VAL A 6 -2.78 5.74 7.22
N PRO A 7 -2.51 5.06 8.34
CA PRO A 7 -1.22 4.42 8.53
C PRO A 7 -1.10 3.27 7.52
N SER A 8 0.00 3.22 6.73
CA SER A 8 0.12 2.31 5.58
C SER A 8 -0.01 0.84 5.98
N ASP A 9 -0.68 -0.01 5.19
CA ASP A 9 -0.99 -1.39 5.61
C ASP A 9 0.21 -2.19 6.14
N GLN A 10 1.43 -1.81 5.77
CA GLN A 10 2.67 -2.32 6.34
C GLN A 10 2.75 -2.31 7.89
N TRP A 11 2.18 -1.33 8.60
CA TRP A 11 2.17 -1.40 10.07
C TRP A 11 1.15 -2.44 10.59
N ARG A 12 0.02 -2.63 9.90
CA ARG A 12 -0.96 -3.69 10.24
C ARG A 12 -0.35 -5.06 9.98
N VAL A 13 0.28 -5.23 8.83
CA VAL A 13 0.95 -6.47 8.45
C VAL A 13 2.07 -6.80 9.43
N LYS A 14 2.94 -5.83 9.78
CA LYS A 14 3.97 -6.01 10.80
C LYS A 14 3.41 -6.29 12.19
N ARG A 15 2.28 -5.67 12.58
CA ARG A 15 1.64 -5.93 13.88
C ARG A 15 0.98 -7.31 13.94
N ALA A 16 0.40 -7.77 12.84
CA ALA A 16 -0.30 -9.06 12.76
C ALA A 16 0.67 -10.23 12.61
N LEU A 17 1.69 -10.09 11.76
CA LEU A 17 2.68 -11.14 11.49
C LEU A 17 3.84 -11.11 12.48
N GLY A 18 4.11 -9.97 13.13
CA GLY A 18 5.08 -9.86 14.21
C GLY A 18 6.48 -10.35 13.80
N PRO A 19 7.10 -11.28 14.55
CA PRO A 19 8.42 -11.84 14.23
C PRO A 19 8.51 -12.60 12.90
N TYR A 20 7.37 -13.00 12.33
CA TYR A 20 7.28 -13.78 11.10
C TYR A 20 7.00 -12.94 9.86
N ALA A 21 7.01 -11.61 10.00
CA ALA A 21 6.93 -10.72 8.85
C ALA A 21 8.25 -10.83 8.07
N GLU A 22 8.29 -11.72 7.07
CA GLU A 22 9.43 -11.81 6.17
C GLU A 22 9.58 -10.48 5.40
N PRO A 23 10.82 -9.96 5.29
CA PRO A 23 11.07 -8.80 4.45
C PRO A 23 10.79 -9.20 3.00
N MET A 24 9.98 -8.40 2.33
CA MET A 24 9.63 -8.58 0.93
C MET A 24 10.87 -8.48 0.05
N ASP A 25 10.99 -9.37 -0.94
CA ASP A 25 12.14 -9.40 -1.84
C ASP A 25 12.16 -8.15 -2.76
N GLU A 26 13.31 -7.82 -3.32
CA GLU A 26 13.48 -6.63 -4.19
C GLU A 26 12.59 -6.71 -5.44
N LEU A 27 12.41 -7.91 -5.97
CA LEU A 27 11.59 -8.17 -7.15
C LEU A 27 10.09 -8.01 -6.83
N GLU A 28 9.66 -8.52 -5.67
CA GLU A 28 8.30 -8.36 -5.15
C GLU A 28 7.97 -6.89 -4.87
N LEU A 29 8.92 -6.13 -4.30
CA LEU A 29 8.77 -4.69 -4.10
C LEU A 29 8.54 -3.93 -5.40
N LEU A 30 9.25 -4.29 -6.47
CA LEU A 30 9.10 -3.69 -7.80
C LEU A 30 7.71 -3.97 -8.39
N GLU A 31 7.20 -5.19 -8.20
CA GLU A 31 5.86 -5.57 -8.64
C GLU A 31 4.77 -4.85 -7.85
N GLU A 32 4.90 -4.75 -6.52
CA GLU A 32 3.98 -3.99 -5.69
C GLU A 32 3.92 -2.51 -6.11
N GLN A 33 5.07 -1.88 -6.34
CA GLN A 33 5.12 -0.49 -6.81
C GLN A 33 4.41 -0.30 -8.15
N ARG A 34 4.57 -1.25 -9.09
CA ARG A 34 3.83 -1.25 -10.36
C ARG A 34 2.33 -1.38 -10.14
N LEU A 35 1.90 -2.30 -9.27
CA LEU A 35 0.48 -2.51 -8.94
C LEU A 35 -0.13 -1.26 -8.27
N ILE A 36 0.58 -0.62 -7.35
CA ILE A 36 0.13 0.62 -6.72
C ILE A 36 -0.04 1.72 -7.76
N LYS A 37 0.90 1.85 -8.71
CA LYS A 37 0.81 2.85 -9.79
C LYS A 37 -0.40 2.59 -10.68
N LEU A 38 -0.67 1.34 -11.06
CA LEU A 38 -1.84 0.95 -11.83
C LEU A 38 -3.16 1.21 -11.07
N LYS A 39 -3.22 0.87 -9.77
CA LYS A 39 -4.37 1.17 -8.91
C LYS A 39 -4.62 2.67 -8.80
N ARG A 40 -3.57 3.49 -8.63
CA ARG A 40 -3.68 4.96 -8.61
C ARG A 40 -4.21 5.52 -9.92
N LEU A 41 -3.75 5.01 -11.06
CA LEU A 41 -4.29 5.41 -12.38
C LEU A 41 -5.78 5.07 -12.47
N LYS A 42 -6.13 3.82 -12.16
CA LYS A 42 -7.53 3.35 -12.16
C LYS A 42 -8.44 4.15 -11.21
N ASN A 43 -7.92 4.55 -10.04
CA ASN A 43 -8.68 5.32 -9.06
C ASN A 43 -8.75 6.81 -9.43
N LYS A 44 -7.72 7.35 -10.08
CA LYS A 44 -7.73 8.73 -10.62
C LYS A 44 -8.79 8.90 -11.70
N ASP A 45 -8.98 7.87 -12.52
CA ASP A 45 -10.05 7.84 -13.53
C ASP A 45 -11.44 7.64 -12.92
N LYS A 46 -11.52 7.22 -11.64
CA LYS A 46 -12.79 6.95 -10.94
C LYS A 46 -13.33 8.10 -10.10
N GLY A 47 -12.61 9.22 -9.96
CA GLY A 47 -13.12 10.46 -9.33
C GLY A 47 -14.05 10.19 -8.15
N GLU A 48 -13.58 9.49 -7.12
CA GLU A 48 -14.31 9.44 -5.85
C GLU A 48 -13.89 10.64 -5.03
N ASP A 49 -14.65 11.73 -5.24
CA ASP A 49 -14.80 12.82 -4.29
C ASP A 49 -15.29 12.22 -2.96
N ASN A 50 -14.38 11.94 -2.05
CA ASN A 50 -14.71 11.68 -0.65
C ASN A 50 -13.82 12.56 0.23
N ASP A 51 -13.96 13.88 0.05
CA ASP A 51 -13.73 14.83 1.13
C ASP A 51 -15.01 14.88 1.97
N GLY A 52 -15.00 14.15 3.08
CA GLY A 52 -16.07 14.10 4.09
C GLY A 52 -15.55 13.55 5.41
#